data_AF-A0A366KMU6-F1
#
_entry.id   AF-A0A366KMU6-F1
#
_cell.length_a   1.000
_cell.length_b   1.000
_cell.length_c   1.000
_cell.angle_alpha   90.00
_cell.angle_beta   90.00
_cell.angle_gamma   90.00
#
_symmetry.space_group_name_H-M   'P 1'
#
loop_
_entity.id
_entity.type
_entity.pdbx_description
1 polymer ?
#
loop_
_entity_poly.entity_id
_entity_poly.type
_entity_poly.pdbx_seq_one_letter_code
_entity_poly.pdbx_strand_id
1 'polypeptide(L)'
;MLQHSDTLIHSTKIDTTKILETRIVLDTLRLPSNQSLDLIGKVDTFYNNAWSKLIWFVATLVTLGVIVIPILIQWYQRRQLQLNKEELKTEIKKEFEETLLELKQKNQENLAELRTEMEILAKGIGANATAYIAMQAKRYEVATNSFANAVHALLYSNDLLNARIALSNWKKCLNAEGVTKNKILTYAKNMGGDYKKKVREIRELVVDNDIINSLNEIDAIFDALPEDNQEEK
;
A
#
# COMPACT_ATOMS: atom_id res chain seq x y z
N MET A 1 103.77 10.31 -6.14
CA MET A 1 104.32 11.62 -5.76
C MET A 1 104.56 11.61 -4.26
N LEU A 2 105.83 11.58 -3.88
CA LEU A 2 106.32 11.74 -2.52
C LEU A 2 106.20 13.22 -2.13
N GLN A 3 105.64 13.50 -0.95
CA GLN A 3 105.98 14.72 -0.23
C GLN A 3 106.01 14.43 1.27
N HIS A 4 107.23 14.42 1.80
CA HIS A 4 107.52 14.56 3.22
C HIS A 4 106.99 15.90 3.73
N SER A 5 106.50 15.91 4.97
CA SER A 5 106.47 17.12 5.78
C SER A 5 106.66 16.73 7.24
N ASP A 6 107.64 17.39 7.82
CA ASP A 6 108.27 17.09 9.09
C ASP A 6 107.39 17.37 10.31
N THR A 7 107.74 16.62 11.35
CA THR A 7 107.48 16.77 12.78
C THR A 7 107.40 18.21 13.30
N LEU A 8 106.47 18.43 14.23
CA LEU A 8 106.63 19.37 15.35
C LEU A 8 105.87 18.83 16.57
N ILE A 9 106.58 18.08 17.42
CA ILE A 9 106.10 17.66 18.73
C ILE A 9 106.33 18.84 19.68
N HIS A 10 105.27 19.60 19.96
CA HIS A 10 105.27 20.58 21.04
C HIS A 10 105.05 19.86 22.38
N SER A 11 106.10 19.82 23.20
CA SER A 11 106.00 19.38 24.59
C SER A 11 105.37 20.51 25.42
N THR A 12 104.04 20.49 25.51
CA THR A 12 103.31 21.32 26.46
C THR A 12 103.61 20.83 27.87
N LYS A 13 104.43 21.60 28.60
CA LYS A 13 104.56 21.55 30.06
C LYS A 13 103.16 21.65 30.66
N ILE A 14 102.70 20.53 31.23
CA ILE A 14 101.46 20.48 32.01
C ILE A 14 101.71 21.29 33.27
N ASP A 15 101.09 22.46 33.33
CA ASP A 15 101.12 23.36 34.47
C ASP A 15 100.31 22.74 35.61
N THR A 16 101.01 22.06 36.52
CA THR A 16 100.44 21.30 37.64
C THR A 16 99.69 22.17 38.65
N THR A 17 99.81 23.50 38.55
CA THR A 17 99.04 24.45 39.38
C THR A 17 97.55 24.46 39.03
N LYS A 18 97.18 24.33 37.74
CA LYS A 18 95.77 24.24 37.30
C LYS A 18 95.07 22.94 37.73
N ILE A 19 95.84 21.86 37.91
CA ILE A 19 95.32 20.56 38.37
C ILE A 19 95.00 20.60 39.87
N LEU A 20 95.70 21.43 40.66
CA LEU A 20 95.37 21.64 42.07
C LEU A 20 94.12 22.50 42.27
N GLU A 21 93.94 23.58 41.48
CA GLU A 21 92.73 24.40 41.57
C GLU A 21 91.47 23.62 41.15
N THR A 22 91.55 22.78 40.13
CA THR A 22 90.40 21.93 39.75
C THR A 22 90.05 20.87 40.80
N ARG A 23 91.01 20.39 41.60
CA ARG A 23 90.70 19.51 42.74
C ARG A 23 90.03 20.24 43.90
N ILE A 24 90.40 21.49 44.17
CA ILE A 24 89.77 22.30 45.23
C ILE A 24 88.32 22.68 44.85
N VAL A 25 88.04 22.86 43.55
CA VAL A 25 86.67 23.07 43.06
C VAL A 25 85.83 21.78 43.09
N LEU A 26 86.45 20.61 42.93
CA LEU A 26 85.72 19.33 43.01
C LEU A 26 85.31 18.95 44.44
N ASP A 27 86.12 19.29 45.45
CA ASP A 27 85.76 19.09 46.87
C ASP A 27 84.75 20.13 47.39
N THR A 28 84.58 21.26 46.70
CA THR A 28 83.50 22.25 47.00
C THR A 28 82.18 21.93 46.27
N LEU A 29 82.20 21.03 45.28
CA LEU A 29 80.99 20.37 44.75
C LEU A 29 80.59 19.13 45.55
N ARG A 30 81.32 18.81 46.62
CA ARG A 30 80.86 17.92 47.69
C ARG A 30 79.82 18.70 48.50
N LEU A 31 78.65 18.88 47.89
CA LEU A 31 77.45 19.33 48.59
C LEU A 31 77.41 18.51 49.88
N PRO A 32 77.41 19.16 51.06
CA PRO A 32 77.41 18.44 52.31
C PRO A 32 76.25 17.44 52.23
N SER A 33 76.47 16.19 52.64
CA SER A 33 75.55 15.07 52.36
C SER A 33 74.10 15.39 52.75
N ASN A 34 73.91 16.30 53.71
CA ASN A 34 72.64 16.88 54.11
C ASN A 34 71.90 17.68 53.01
N GLN A 35 72.59 18.35 52.07
CA GLN A 35 71.98 19.11 50.97
C GLN A 35 71.54 18.24 49.79
N SER A 36 72.28 17.17 49.45
CA SER A 36 71.85 16.20 48.43
C SER A 36 70.60 15.44 48.88
N LEU A 37 70.51 15.11 50.17
CA LEU A 37 69.31 14.57 50.80
C LEU A 37 68.11 15.54 50.72
N ASP A 38 68.34 16.84 50.94
CA ASP A 38 67.30 17.88 50.81
C ASP A 38 66.85 18.08 49.35
N LEU A 39 67.76 18.01 48.37
CA LEU A 39 67.42 18.11 46.96
C LEU A 39 66.57 16.91 46.49
N ILE A 40 66.94 15.70 46.89
CA ILE A 40 66.16 14.49 46.59
C ILE A 40 64.77 14.58 47.23
N GLY A 41 64.68 15.08 48.47
CA GLY A 41 63.40 15.32 49.14
C GLY A 41 62.52 16.35 48.41
N LYS A 42 63.10 17.44 47.90
CA LYS A 42 62.36 18.46 47.12
C LYS A 42 61.89 17.95 45.76
N VAL A 43 62.73 17.17 45.08
CA VAL A 43 62.38 16.56 43.79
C VAL A 43 61.25 15.54 43.99
N ASP A 44 61.36 14.67 44.99
CA ASP A 44 60.29 13.70 45.31
C ASP A 44 58.98 14.40 45.68
N THR A 45 59.05 15.45 46.51
CA THR A 45 57.88 16.27 46.87
C THR A 45 57.26 16.95 45.65
N PHE A 46 58.07 17.45 44.72
CA PHE A 46 57.59 18.06 43.48
C PHE A 46 56.89 17.04 42.58
N TYR A 47 57.48 15.87 42.37
CA TYR A 47 56.88 14.79 41.58
C TYR A 47 55.59 14.28 42.21
N ASN A 48 55.58 14.01 43.51
CA ASN A 48 54.39 13.55 44.22
C ASN A 48 53.25 14.59 44.16
N ASN A 49 53.58 15.88 44.28
CA ASN A 49 52.58 16.95 44.17
C ASN A 49 52.06 17.12 42.72
N ALA A 50 52.95 17.09 41.72
CA ALA A 50 52.56 17.16 40.31
C ALA A 50 51.69 15.96 39.92
N TRP A 51 52.06 14.76 40.37
CA TRP A 51 51.31 13.54 40.10
C TRP A 51 49.94 13.54 40.78
N SER A 52 49.85 13.99 42.03
CA SER A 52 48.58 14.16 42.73
C SER A 52 47.67 15.16 42.02
N LYS A 53 48.18 16.32 41.61
CA LYS A 53 47.41 17.33 40.86
C LYS A 53 46.92 16.81 39.53
N LEU A 54 47.74 16.04 38.80
CA LEU A 54 47.33 15.42 37.55
C LEU A 54 46.19 14.42 37.77
N ILE A 55 46.29 13.57 38.80
CA ILE A 55 45.22 12.62 39.16
C ILE A 55 43.93 13.38 39.48
N TRP A 56 43.99 14.44 40.29
CA TRP A 56 42.82 15.27 40.58
C TRP A 56 42.23 15.92 39.33
N PHE A 57 43.07 16.40 38.41
CA PHE A 57 42.62 16.98 37.15
C PHE A 57 41.91 15.97 36.25
N VAL A 58 42.50 14.78 36.06
CA VAL A 58 41.89 13.69 35.28
C VAL A 58 40.60 13.20 35.95
N ALA A 59 40.60 13.01 37.26
CA ALA A 59 39.41 12.63 38.02
C ALA A 59 38.28 13.66 37.82
N THR A 60 38.60 14.95 37.91
CA THR A 60 37.62 16.03 37.68
C THR A 60 37.05 15.99 36.27
N LEU A 61 37.88 15.78 35.25
CA LEU A 61 37.42 15.66 33.86
C LEU A 61 36.52 14.43 33.66
N VAL A 62 36.88 13.28 34.24
CA VAL A 62 36.06 12.06 34.17
C VAL A 62 34.72 12.29 34.86
N THR A 63 34.71 12.88 36.05
CA THR A 63 33.47 13.20 36.77
C THR A 63 32.58 14.15 35.96
N LEU A 64 33.15 15.18 35.33
CA LEU A 64 32.40 16.05 34.42
C LEU A 64 31.87 15.29 33.21
N GLY A 65 32.67 14.40 32.61
CA GLY A 65 32.25 13.55 31.50
C GLY A 65 31.05 12.67 31.86
N VAL A 66 31.07 12.04 33.03
CA VAL A 66 29.96 11.22 33.55
C VAL A 66 28.67 12.03 33.69
N ILE A 67 28.76 13.32 34.00
CA ILE A 67 27.58 14.20 34.13
C ILE A 67 27.11 14.73 32.77
N VAL A 68 28.02 15.13 31.89
CA VAL A 68 27.68 15.78 30.61
C VAL A 68 27.18 14.79 29.55
N ILE A 69 27.80 13.60 29.46
CA ILE A 69 27.42 12.57 28.49
C ILE A 69 25.93 12.20 28.54
N PRO A 70 25.32 11.86 29.71
CA PRO A 70 23.91 11.50 29.75
C PRO A 70 22.98 12.64 29.32
N ILE A 71 23.35 13.90 29.56
CA ILE A 71 22.59 15.08 29.12
C ILE A 71 22.57 15.16 27.58
N LEU A 72 23.72 14.97 26.94
CA LEU A 72 23.83 14.97 25.48
C LEU A 72 23.07 13.81 24.84
N ILE A 73 23.19 12.61 25.41
CA ILE A 73 22.43 11.44 24.94
C ILE A 73 20.93 11.69 25.06
N GLN A 74 20.46 12.23 26.19
CA GLN A 74 19.06 12.54 26.40
C GLN A 74 18.55 13.59 25.40
N TRP A 75 19.36 14.61 25.09
CA TRP A 75 19.02 15.62 24.09
C TRP A 75 18.92 15.02 22.68
N TYR A 76 19.90 14.19 22.29
CA TYR A 76 19.92 13.51 20.99
C TYR A 76 18.71 12.57 20.82
N GLN A 77 18.40 11.77 21.84
CA GLN A 77 17.24 10.86 21.83
C GLN A 77 15.92 11.63 21.68
N ARG A 78 15.75 12.75 22.40
CA ARG A 78 14.54 13.59 22.26
C ARG A 78 14.38 14.12 20.84
N ARG A 79 15.47 14.57 20.22
CA ARG A 79 15.45 15.08 18.84
C ARG A 79 15.11 13.98 17.84
N GLN A 80 15.71 12.79 17.98
CA GLN A 80 15.43 11.66 17.10
C GLN A 80 13.98 11.17 17.23
N LEU A 81 13.43 11.14 18.45
CA LEU A 81 12.02 10.81 18.66
C LEU A 81 11.05 11.81 18.03
N GLN A 82 11.40 13.10 17.98
CA GLN A 82 10.59 14.11 17.30
C GLN A 82 10.56 13.88 15.79
N LEU A 83 11.73 13.66 15.18
CA LEU A 83 11.83 13.39 13.75
C LEU A 83 11.07 12.11 13.38
N ASN A 84 11.28 11.02 14.12
CA ASN A 84 10.56 9.76 13.87
C ASN A 84 9.04 9.91 14.04
N LYS A 85 8.57 10.76 14.97
CA LYS A 85 7.14 11.04 15.13
C LYS A 85 6.57 11.84 13.97
N GLU A 86 7.31 12.81 13.44
CA GLU A 86 6.88 13.61 12.30
C GLU A 86 6.84 12.77 11.02
N GLU A 87 7.85 11.94 10.80
CA GLU A 87 7.90 10.99 9.69
C GLU A 87 6.75 9.98 9.79
N LEU A 88 6.58 9.33 10.94
CA LEU A 88 5.49 8.38 11.16
C LEU A 88 4.12 9.04 11.03
N LYS A 89 3.94 10.27 11.51
CA LYS A 89 2.68 11.01 11.35
C LYS A 89 2.39 11.31 9.89
N THR A 90 3.43 11.62 9.11
CA THR A 90 3.31 11.89 7.68
C THR A 90 2.97 10.60 6.91
N GLU A 91 3.63 9.50 7.24
CA GLU A 91 3.37 8.18 6.68
C GLU A 91 1.94 7.70 6.98
N ILE A 92 1.51 7.74 8.25
CA ILE A 92 0.14 7.41 8.64
C ILE A 92 -0.88 8.29 7.91
N LYS A 93 -0.61 9.60 7.80
CA LYS A 93 -1.52 10.51 7.09
C LYS A 93 -1.61 10.15 5.61
N LYS A 94 -0.49 9.81 4.97
CA LYS A 94 -0.43 9.38 3.58
C LYS A 94 -1.19 8.07 3.37
N GLU A 95 -0.93 7.04 4.18
CA GLU A 95 -1.65 5.76 4.10
C GLU A 95 -3.15 5.94 4.34
N PHE A 96 -3.54 6.82 5.26
CA PHE A 96 -4.94 7.13 5.52
C PHE A 96 -5.60 7.82 4.33
N GLU A 97 -4.93 8.79 3.70
CA GLU A 97 -5.42 9.48 2.50
C GLU A 97 -5.54 8.52 1.31
N GLU A 98 -4.58 7.62 1.12
CA GLU A 98 -4.61 6.57 0.09
C GLU A 98 -5.76 5.60 0.33
N THR A 99 -5.89 5.06 1.55
CA THR A 99 -7.00 4.16 1.92
C THR A 99 -8.36 4.83 1.73
N LEU A 100 -8.46 6.12 2.08
CA LEU A 100 -9.69 6.89 1.92
C LEU A 100 -10.03 7.15 0.44
N LEU A 101 -9.02 7.33 -0.40
CA LEU A 101 -9.18 7.43 -1.86
C LEU A 101 -9.69 6.09 -2.44
N GLU A 102 -9.04 4.98 -2.10
CA GLU A 102 -9.44 3.64 -2.53
C GLU A 102 -10.87 3.31 -2.10
N LEU A 103 -11.23 3.64 -0.86
CA LEU A 103 -12.57 3.40 -0.35
C LEU A 103 -13.63 4.25 -1.06
N LYS A 104 -13.30 5.51 -1.41
CA LYS A 104 -14.17 6.35 -2.23
C LYS A 104 -14.36 5.79 -3.63
N GLN A 105 -13.27 5.33 -4.27
CA GLN A 105 -13.33 4.76 -5.60
C GLN A 105 -14.17 3.47 -5.61
N LYS A 106 -13.90 2.55 -4.68
CA LYS A 106 -14.69 1.31 -4.54
C LYS A 106 -16.16 1.59 -4.28
N ASN A 107 -16.47 2.59 -3.45
CA ASN A 107 -17.86 2.99 -3.23
C ASN A 107 -18.51 3.58 -4.50
N GLN A 108 -17.78 4.35 -5.30
CA GLN A 108 -18.29 4.86 -6.57
C GLN A 108 -18.55 3.74 -7.57
N GLU A 109 -17.67 2.76 -7.66
CA GLU A 109 -17.82 1.57 -8.51
C GLU A 109 -19.05 0.76 -8.08
N ASN A 110 -19.17 0.43 -6.78
CA ASN A 110 -20.32 -0.29 -6.24
C ASN A 110 -21.64 0.47 -6.47
N LEU A 111 -21.65 1.81 -6.34
CA LEU A 111 -22.84 2.62 -6.61
C LEU A 111 -23.19 2.66 -8.09
N ALA A 112 -22.21 2.63 -8.99
CA ALA A 112 -22.44 2.57 -10.43
C ALA A 112 -23.01 1.21 -10.86
N GLU A 113 -22.47 0.13 -10.30
CA GLU A 113 -22.99 -1.23 -10.49
C GLU A 113 -24.43 -1.35 -9.99
N LEU A 114 -24.70 -0.93 -8.75
CA LEU A 114 -26.04 -0.95 -8.18
C LEU A 114 -27.04 -0.11 -8.98
N ARG A 115 -26.64 1.04 -9.52
CA ARG A 115 -27.50 1.85 -10.41
C ARG A 115 -27.84 1.10 -11.69
N THR A 116 -26.88 0.39 -12.26
CA THR A 116 -27.07 -0.40 -13.47
C THR A 116 -28.04 -1.54 -13.22
N GLU A 117 -27.87 -2.28 -12.11
CA GLU A 117 -28.80 -3.33 -11.69
C GLU A 117 -30.21 -2.78 -11.48
N MET A 118 -30.35 -1.65 -10.77
CA MET A 118 -31.63 -1.01 -10.53
C MET A 118 -32.30 -0.53 -11.82
N GLU A 119 -31.54 -0.02 -12.79
CA GLU A 119 -32.07 0.37 -14.09
C GLU A 119 -32.59 -0.84 -14.88
N ILE A 120 -31.87 -1.95 -14.85
CA ILE A 120 -32.28 -3.21 -15.51
C ILE A 120 -33.54 -3.77 -14.85
N LEU A 121 -33.58 -3.79 -13.51
CA LEU A 121 -34.75 -4.22 -12.76
C LEU A 121 -35.96 -3.32 -13.07
N ALA A 122 -35.78 -2.00 -13.10
CA ALA A 122 -36.84 -1.05 -13.45
C ALA A 122 -37.35 -1.27 -14.88
N LYS A 123 -36.46 -1.55 -15.84
CA LYS A 123 -36.85 -1.94 -17.21
C LYS A 123 -37.66 -3.24 -17.21
N GLY A 124 -37.27 -4.23 -16.41
CA GLY A 124 -37.99 -5.49 -16.26
C GLY A 124 -39.40 -5.30 -15.70
N ILE A 125 -39.54 -4.52 -14.62
CA ILE A 125 -40.83 -4.18 -14.02
C ILE A 125 -41.72 -3.41 -15.00
N GLY A 126 -41.17 -2.41 -15.69
CA GLY A 126 -41.89 -1.61 -16.68
C GLY A 126 -42.37 -2.44 -17.88
N ALA A 127 -41.51 -3.34 -18.39
CA ALA A 127 -41.87 -4.28 -19.44
C ALA A 127 -42.98 -5.24 -18.98
N ASN A 128 -42.91 -5.74 -17.74
CA ASN A 128 -43.93 -6.61 -17.16
C ASN A 128 -45.29 -5.89 -17.05
N ALA A 129 -45.30 -4.65 -16.54
CA ALA A 129 -46.51 -3.83 -16.45
C ALA A 129 -47.12 -3.57 -17.83
N THR A 130 -46.29 -3.24 -18.83
CA THR A 130 -46.73 -3.05 -20.22
C THR A 130 -47.34 -4.33 -20.79
N ALA A 131 -46.74 -5.48 -20.48
CA ALA A 131 -47.24 -6.78 -20.91
C ALA A 131 -48.63 -7.08 -20.34
N TYR A 132 -48.86 -6.80 -19.05
CA TYR A 132 -50.17 -6.94 -18.43
C TYR A 132 -51.23 -6.04 -19.05
N ILE A 133 -50.90 -4.77 -19.31
CA ILE A 133 -51.83 -3.82 -19.97
C ILE A 133 -52.20 -4.34 -21.37
N ALA A 134 -51.21 -4.78 -22.15
CA ALA A 134 -51.45 -5.34 -23.48
C ALA A 134 -52.29 -6.63 -23.44
N MET A 135 -52.03 -7.50 -22.46
CA MET A 135 -52.78 -8.74 -22.25
C MET A 135 -54.25 -8.45 -21.90
N GLN A 136 -54.52 -7.47 -21.02
CA GLN A 136 -55.88 -7.04 -20.68
C GLN A 136 -56.62 -6.44 -21.89
N ALA A 137 -55.88 -5.74 -22.76
CA ALA A 137 -56.41 -5.23 -24.02
C ALA A 137 -56.53 -6.30 -25.14
N LYS A 138 -56.28 -7.58 -24.83
CA LYS A 138 -56.26 -8.70 -25.79
C LYS A 138 -55.28 -8.52 -26.97
N ARG A 139 -54.23 -7.71 -26.78
CA ARG A 139 -53.13 -7.50 -27.73
C ARG A 139 -52.00 -8.47 -27.43
N TYR A 140 -52.26 -9.76 -27.60
CA TYR A 140 -51.39 -10.83 -27.12
C TYR A 140 -50.01 -10.85 -27.77
N GLU A 141 -49.86 -10.34 -29.00
CA GLU A 141 -48.58 -10.25 -29.69
C GLU A 141 -47.64 -9.23 -29.02
N VAL A 142 -48.22 -8.08 -28.64
CA VAL A 142 -47.51 -7.03 -27.89
C VAL A 142 -47.17 -7.52 -26.48
N ALA A 143 -48.12 -8.20 -25.83
CA ALA A 143 -47.93 -8.77 -24.49
C ALA A 143 -46.80 -9.81 -24.49
N THR A 144 -46.77 -10.70 -25.48
CA THR A 144 -45.76 -11.75 -25.64
C THR A 144 -44.35 -11.17 -25.70
N ASN A 145 -44.11 -10.18 -26.56
CA ASN A 145 -42.79 -9.54 -26.66
C ASN A 145 -42.42 -8.77 -25.38
N SER A 146 -43.41 -8.14 -24.73
CA SER A 146 -43.18 -7.40 -23.49
C SER A 146 -42.85 -8.34 -22.32
N PHE A 147 -43.51 -9.50 -22.22
CA PHE A 147 -43.16 -10.53 -21.24
C PHE A 147 -41.79 -11.13 -21.52
N ALA A 148 -41.42 -11.39 -22.78
CA ALA A 148 -40.08 -11.88 -23.12
C ALA A 148 -38.98 -10.92 -22.65
N ASN A 149 -39.17 -9.62 -22.86
CA ASN A 149 -38.26 -8.58 -22.38
C ASN A 149 -38.24 -8.48 -20.85
N ALA A 150 -39.40 -8.59 -20.21
CA ALA A 150 -39.50 -8.61 -18.75
C ALA A 150 -38.74 -9.79 -18.16
N VAL A 151 -38.95 -11.00 -18.67
CA VAL A 151 -38.26 -12.22 -18.22
C VAL A 151 -36.75 -12.08 -18.36
N HIS A 152 -36.27 -11.60 -19.51
CA HIS A 152 -34.84 -11.37 -19.71
C HIS A 152 -34.25 -10.40 -18.69
N ALA A 153 -34.91 -9.25 -18.47
CA ALA A 153 -34.44 -8.25 -17.52
C ALA A 153 -34.49 -8.75 -16.06
N LEU A 154 -35.57 -9.44 -15.68
CA LEU A 154 -35.75 -9.98 -14.33
C LEU A 154 -34.76 -11.10 -14.01
N LEU A 155 -34.45 -11.96 -14.98
CA LEU A 155 -33.41 -12.99 -14.82
C LEU A 155 -32.02 -12.38 -14.70
N TYR A 156 -31.72 -11.37 -15.53
CA TYR A 156 -30.46 -10.65 -15.42
C TYR A 156 -30.31 -9.98 -14.05
N SER A 157 -31.39 -9.44 -13.47
CA SER A 157 -31.40 -8.88 -12.11
C SER A 157 -31.60 -9.92 -10.99
N ASN A 158 -31.52 -11.22 -11.30
CA ASN A 158 -31.70 -12.33 -10.34
C ASN A 158 -33.05 -12.32 -9.58
N ASP A 159 -34.10 -11.74 -10.15
CA ASP A 159 -35.46 -11.74 -9.60
C ASP A 159 -36.25 -12.95 -10.14
N LEU A 160 -35.87 -14.14 -9.65
CA LEU A 160 -36.39 -15.41 -10.14
C LEU A 160 -37.90 -15.57 -9.92
N LEU A 161 -38.43 -15.02 -8.83
CA LEU A 161 -39.86 -15.09 -8.52
C LEU A 161 -40.68 -14.35 -9.58
N ASN A 162 -40.32 -13.09 -9.86
CA ASN A 162 -41.05 -12.31 -10.87
C ASN A 162 -40.80 -12.83 -12.28
N ALA A 163 -39.60 -13.37 -12.56
CA ALA A 163 -39.33 -14.04 -13.84
C ALA A 163 -40.25 -15.25 -14.06
N ARG A 164 -40.46 -16.10 -13.04
CA ARG A 164 -41.40 -17.25 -13.10
C ARG A 164 -42.84 -16.79 -13.35
N ILE A 165 -43.28 -15.71 -12.69
CA ILE A 165 -44.63 -15.14 -12.90
C ILE A 165 -44.77 -14.62 -14.35
N ALA A 166 -43.77 -13.87 -14.84
CA ALA A 166 -43.77 -13.35 -16.20
C ALA A 166 -43.76 -14.48 -17.24
N LEU A 167 -42.98 -15.55 -17.03
CA LEU A 167 -42.97 -16.75 -17.88
C LEU A 167 -44.34 -17.44 -17.95
N SER A 168 -45.00 -17.62 -16.79
CA SER A 168 -46.34 -18.20 -16.75
C SER A 168 -47.34 -17.40 -17.58
N ASN A 169 -47.29 -16.07 -17.51
CA ASN A 169 -48.18 -15.20 -18.28
C ASN A 169 -47.79 -15.11 -19.75
N TRP A 170 -46.51 -15.18 -20.07
CA TRP A 170 -46.03 -15.31 -21.44
C TRP A 170 -46.62 -16.56 -22.10
N LYS A 171 -46.55 -17.71 -21.42
CA LYS A 171 -47.17 -18.97 -21.88
C LYS A 171 -48.68 -18.82 -22.12
N LYS A 172 -49.39 -18.09 -21.26
CA LYS A 172 -50.83 -17.80 -21.45
C LYS A 172 -51.07 -16.96 -22.70
N CYS A 173 -50.22 -15.97 -22.98
CA CYS A 173 -50.35 -15.11 -24.17
C CYS A 173 -50.09 -15.89 -25.46
N LEU A 174 -49.09 -16.79 -25.48
CA LEU A 174 -48.81 -17.61 -26.65
C LEU A 174 -49.95 -18.58 -26.99
N ASN A 175 -50.66 -19.09 -25.99
CA ASN A 175 -51.80 -19.97 -26.18
C ASN A 175 -53.12 -19.23 -26.45
N ALA A 176 -53.11 -17.90 -26.54
CA ALA A 176 -54.32 -17.13 -26.75
C ALA A 176 -54.81 -17.22 -28.21
N GLU A 177 -56.13 -17.18 -28.39
CA GLU A 177 -56.75 -17.24 -29.71
C GLU A 177 -56.32 -16.05 -30.60
N GLY A 178 -56.05 -16.32 -31.87
CA GLY A 178 -55.66 -15.31 -32.87
C GLY A 178 -54.17 -14.96 -32.90
N VAL A 179 -53.36 -15.56 -32.02
CA VAL A 179 -51.90 -15.46 -32.05
C VAL A 179 -51.34 -16.41 -33.11
N THR A 180 -50.54 -15.86 -34.03
CA THR A 180 -49.85 -16.62 -35.07
C THR A 180 -48.35 -16.40 -34.99
N LYS A 181 -47.58 -17.38 -35.48
CA LYS A 181 -46.11 -17.32 -35.49
C LYS A 181 -45.60 -16.08 -36.23
N ASN A 182 -46.23 -15.77 -37.37
CA ASN A 182 -45.86 -14.64 -38.22
C ASN A 182 -46.11 -13.29 -37.54
N LYS A 183 -47.21 -13.12 -36.78
CA LYS A 183 -47.45 -11.88 -36.06
C LYS A 183 -46.43 -11.65 -34.94
N ILE A 184 -46.06 -12.69 -34.20
CA ILE A 184 -45.02 -12.60 -33.16
C ILE A 184 -43.67 -12.23 -33.79
N LEU A 185 -43.26 -12.92 -34.85
CA LEU A 185 -41.99 -12.66 -35.53
C LEU A 185 -41.94 -11.26 -36.14
N THR A 186 -43.03 -10.83 -36.77
CA THR A 186 -43.13 -9.47 -37.34
C THR A 186 -43.01 -8.41 -36.26
N TYR A 187 -43.71 -8.59 -35.13
CA TYR A 187 -43.63 -7.67 -34.02
C TYR A 187 -42.23 -7.63 -33.37
N ALA A 188 -41.63 -8.80 -33.13
CA ALA A 188 -40.27 -8.90 -32.60
C ALA A 188 -39.26 -8.19 -33.51
N LYS A 189 -39.36 -8.41 -34.84
CA LYS A 189 -38.50 -7.75 -35.84
C LYS A 189 -38.69 -6.24 -35.86
N ASN A 190 -39.93 -5.75 -35.77
CA ASN A 190 -40.24 -4.32 -35.71
C ASN A 190 -39.69 -3.65 -34.44
N MET A 191 -39.50 -4.41 -33.37
CA MET A 191 -38.87 -3.95 -32.11
C MET A 191 -37.35 -4.16 -32.11
N GLY A 192 -36.75 -4.51 -33.26
CA GLY A 192 -35.31 -4.73 -33.40
C GLY A 192 -34.79 -6.04 -32.79
N GLY A 193 -35.67 -7.00 -32.49
CA GLY A 193 -35.34 -8.26 -31.84
C GLY A 193 -35.56 -9.50 -32.73
N ASP A 194 -34.96 -10.60 -32.30
CA ASP A 194 -35.24 -11.95 -32.78
C ASP A 194 -35.73 -12.77 -31.58
N TYR A 195 -36.94 -13.31 -31.69
CA TYR A 195 -37.57 -14.12 -30.65
C TYR A 195 -36.69 -15.30 -30.22
N LYS A 196 -36.16 -16.08 -31.18
CA LYS A 196 -35.34 -17.26 -30.88
C LYS A 196 -33.99 -16.87 -30.29
N LYS A 197 -33.43 -15.74 -30.75
CA LYS A 197 -32.23 -15.17 -30.14
C LYS A 197 -32.49 -14.80 -28.68
N LYS A 198 -33.63 -14.16 -28.38
CA LYS A 198 -33.98 -13.74 -27.02
C LYS A 198 -34.20 -14.92 -26.06
N VAL A 199 -34.87 -15.98 -26.52
CA VAL A 199 -35.03 -17.20 -25.72
C VAL A 199 -33.67 -17.86 -25.45
N ARG A 200 -32.74 -17.85 -26.41
CA ARG A 200 -31.37 -18.34 -26.21
C ARG A 200 -30.61 -17.50 -25.18
N GLU A 201 -30.63 -16.18 -25.30
CA GLU A 201 -30.04 -15.25 -24.33
C GLU A 201 -30.59 -15.51 -22.92
N ILE A 202 -31.91 -15.70 -22.80
CA ILE A 202 -32.55 -16.05 -21.53
C ILE A 202 -32.02 -17.39 -20.99
N ARG A 203 -31.90 -18.41 -21.85
CA ARG A 203 -31.43 -19.76 -21.46
C ARG A 203 -30.00 -19.73 -20.93
N GLU A 204 -29.14 -18.87 -21.46
CA GLU A 204 -27.76 -18.69 -21.00
C GLU A 204 -27.68 -18.07 -19.59
N LEU A 205 -28.70 -17.33 -19.16
CA LEU A 205 -28.76 -16.69 -17.84
C LEU A 205 -29.33 -17.60 -16.74
N VAL A 206 -29.90 -18.75 -17.08
CA VAL A 206 -30.72 -19.55 -16.16
C VAL A 206 -29.96 -20.77 -15.64
N VAL A 207 -29.86 -20.88 -14.32
CA VAL A 207 -29.37 -22.09 -13.62
C VAL A 207 -30.54 -22.96 -13.10
N ASP A 208 -31.74 -22.40 -13.05
CA ASP A 208 -32.94 -23.02 -12.49
C ASP A 208 -33.66 -23.93 -13.49
N ASN A 209 -33.77 -25.23 -13.15
CA ASN A 209 -34.41 -26.23 -14.00
C ASN A 209 -35.89 -25.97 -14.29
N ASP A 210 -36.64 -25.36 -13.37
CA ASP A 210 -38.07 -25.06 -13.58
C ASP A 210 -38.24 -24.01 -14.67
N ILE A 211 -37.35 -23.02 -14.66
CA ILE A 211 -37.32 -21.94 -15.65
C ILE A 211 -36.90 -22.51 -17.01
N ILE A 212 -35.88 -23.37 -17.06
CA ILE A 212 -35.47 -24.07 -18.30
C ILE A 212 -36.62 -24.88 -18.88
N ASN A 213 -37.35 -25.63 -18.05
CA ASN A 213 -38.52 -26.40 -18.49
C ASN A 213 -39.61 -25.48 -19.05
N SER A 214 -39.90 -24.36 -18.38
CA SER A 214 -40.86 -23.37 -18.85
C SER A 214 -40.46 -22.75 -20.20
N LEU A 215 -39.16 -22.52 -20.43
CA LEU A 215 -38.65 -22.04 -21.71
C LEU A 215 -38.77 -23.09 -22.82
N ASN A 216 -38.49 -24.36 -22.52
CA ASN A 216 -38.69 -25.46 -23.47
C ASN A 216 -40.16 -25.57 -23.89
N GLU A 217 -41.09 -25.42 -22.94
CA GLU A 217 -42.52 -25.40 -23.23
C GLU A 217 -42.91 -24.20 -24.10
N ILE A 218 -42.34 -23.02 -23.84
CA ILE A 218 -42.55 -21.81 -24.64
C ILE A 218 -42.04 -21.99 -26.07
N ASP A 219 -40.85 -22.57 -26.24
CA ASP A 219 -40.28 -22.90 -27.56
C ASP A 219 -41.18 -23.88 -28.31
N ALA A 220 -41.66 -24.93 -27.64
CA ALA A 220 -42.55 -25.93 -28.22
C ALA A 220 -43.91 -25.32 -28.63
N ILE A 221 -44.50 -24.46 -27.79
CA ILE A 221 -45.74 -23.74 -28.12
C ILE A 221 -45.52 -22.85 -29.33
N PHE A 222 -44.41 -22.09 -29.35
CA PHE A 222 -44.10 -21.19 -30.45
C PHE A 222 -43.92 -21.93 -31.78
N ASP A 223 -43.20 -23.06 -31.77
CA ASP A 223 -43.00 -23.87 -32.98
C ASP A 223 -44.30 -24.56 -33.46
N ALA A 224 -45.27 -24.77 -32.57
CA ALA A 224 -46.60 -25.31 -32.88
C ALA A 224 -47.63 -24.26 -33.32
N LEU A 225 -47.32 -22.96 -33.25
CA LEU A 225 -48.23 -21.90 -33.68
C LEU A 225 -48.53 -21.99 -35.19
N PRO A 226 -49.76 -21.68 -35.62
CA PRO A 226 -50.09 -21.66 -37.03
C PRO A 226 -49.25 -20.61 -37.76
N GLU A 227 -48.77 -20.98 -38.94
CA GLU A 227 -48.20 -20.03 -39.89
C GLU A 227 -49.36 -19.37 -40.62
N ASP A 228 -49.40 -18.04 -40.65
CA ASP A 228 -50.36 -17.35 -41.53
C ASP A 228 -49.96 -17.67 -42.96
N ASN A 229 -50.77 -18.47 -43.66
CA ASN A 229 -50.67 -18.59 -45.11
C ASN A 229 -50.86 -17.18 -45.67
N GLN A 230 -49.80 -16.58 -46.21
CA GLN A 230 -49.88 -15.26 -46.86
C GLN A 230 -50.66 -15.31 -48.19
N GLU A 231 -51.56 -16.27 -48.36
CA GLU A 231 -52.45 -16.36 -49.51
C GLU A 231 -53.75 -15.65 -49.17
N GLU A 232 -53.75 -14.31 -49.30
CA GLU A 232 -54.84 -13.56 -49.92
C GLU A 232 -54.46 -12.07 -49.96
N LYS A 233 -53.60 -11.72 -50.92
CA LYS A 233 -53.70 -10.50 -51.73
C LYS A 233 -52.78 -10.57 -52.95
#